data_AF-A0A6B2G5V7-F1
#
_entry.id   AF-A0A6B2G5V7-F1
#
_cell.length_a   1.000
_cell.length_b   1.000
_cell.length_c   1.000
_cell.angle_alpha   90.00
_cell.angle_beta   90.00
_cell.angle_gamma   90.00
#
_symmetry.space_group_name_H-M   'P 1'
#
loop_
_entity.id
_entity.type
_entity.pdbx_description
1 polymer ?
#
loop_
_entity_poly.entity_id
_entity_poly.type
_entity_poly.pdbx_seq_one_letter_code
_entity_poly.pdbx_strand_id
1 'polypeptide(L)'
;QVAQVLKKLSINGLVIIGGHDSVFFLKKFHESRHQFDSLKIPIIMVPASISNNIACTSFALGADTTLNVISECCDSLRLSARSSRKRIFVVETFGKKCGYLSTMSAISSAADNAYSRQNPPTIANLLSDIKNFREKFMMNYLDFGLLIVSNEFSESYKVDTITQLLNEEGAPYFTGRDCVIGHIQQVFLLQ
;
A
#
# COMPACT_ATOMS: atom_id res chain seq x y z
N GLN A 1 21.34 -28.51 -0.75
CA GLN A 1 20.92 -28.50 0.67
C GLN A 1 19.43 -28.73 0.85
N VAL A 2 18.52 -27.88 0.36
CA VAL A 2 17.04 -28.07 0.51
C VAL A 2 16.57 -29.47 0.08
N ALA A 3 16.98 -29.92 -1.12
CA ALA A 3 16.64 -31.25 -1.64
C ALA A 3 17.12 -32.41 -0.74
N GLN A 4 18.28 -32.26 -0.08
CA GLN A 4 18.82 -33.26 0.84
C GLN A 4 18.02 -33.32 2.14
N VAL A 5 17.59 -32.16 2.65
CA VAL A 5 16.73 -32.09 3.85
C VAL A 5 15.38 -32.73 3.59
N LEU A 6 14.74 -32.41 2.46
CA LEU A 6 13.47 -33.03 2.06
C LEU A 6 13.57 -34.57 1.99
N LYS A 7 14.66 -35.08 1.42
CA LYS A 7 14.94 -36.52 1.36
C LYS A 7 15.17 -37.12 2.75
N LYS A 8 15.97 -36.46 3.59
CA LYS A 8 16.30 -36.91 4.95
C LYS A 8 15.05 -37.00 5.84
N LEU A 9 14.16 -36.02 5.71
CA LEU A 9 12.91 -35.94 6.48
C LEU A 9 11.75 -36.71 5.83
N SER A 10 11.97 -37.37 4.68
CA SER A 10 10.93 -38.09 3.92
C SER A 10 9.67 -37.25 3.67
N ILE A 11 9.84 -35.97 3.36
CA ILE A 11 8.73 -35.05 3.13
C ILE A 11 8.05 -35.37 1.79
N ASN A 12 6.75 -35.66 1.82
CA ASN A 12 5.96 -36.00 0.63
C ASN A 12 5.17 -34.83 0.03
N GLY A 13 5.17 -33.67 0.68
CA GLY A 13 4.46 -32.48 0.20
C GLY A 13 4.87 -31.24 0.97
N LEU A 14 4.70 -30.07 0.34
CA LEU A 14 5.06 -28.79 0.95
C LEU A 14 3.92 -27.79 0.81
N VAL A 15 3.58 -27.12 1.91
CA VAL A 15 2.70 -25.94 1.90
C VAL A 15 3.57 -24.74 2.22
N ILE A 16 3.56 -23.73 1.34
CA ILE A 16 4.32 -22.50 1.50
C ILE A 16 3.35 -21.35 1.74
N ILE A 17 3.43 -20.73 2.91
CA ILE A 17 2.70 -19.51 3.22
C ILE A 17 3.67 -18.35 3.06
N GLY A 18 3.40 -17.42 2.16
CA GLY A 18 4.30 -16.28 2.00
C GLY A 18 4.00 -15.38 0.81
N GLY A 19 4.87 -14.39 0.65
CA GLY A 19 4.69 -13.26 -0.26
C GLY A 19 5.33 -13.46 -1.63
N HIS A 20 5.74 -12.34 -2.23
CA HIS A 20 6.37 -12.29 -3.54
C HIS A 20 7.64 -13.17 -3.64
N ASP A 21 8.47 -13.20 -2.60
CA ASP A 21 9.70 -14.00 -2.58
C ASP A 21 9.43 -15.51 -2.64
N SER A 22 8.30 -15.95 -2.08
CA SER A 22 7.86 -17.35 -2.14
C SER A 22 7.53 -17.77 -3.58
N VAL A 23 7.05 -16.85 -4.42
CA VAL A 23 6.82 -17.13 -5.85
C VAL A 23 8.14 -17.39 -6.57
N PHE A 24 9.17 -16.58 -6.31
CA PHE A 24 10.51 -16.81 -6.87
C PHE A 24 11.13 -18.11 -6.38
N PHE A 25 10.97 -18.41 -5.09
CA PHE A 25 11.40 -19.69 -4.53
C PHE A 25 10.73 -20.85 -5.25
N LEU A 26 9.40 -20.81 -5.43
CA LEU A 26 8.65 -21.86 -6.12
C LEU A 26 9.09 -22.04 -7.57
N LYS A 27 9.35 -20.94 -8.29
CA LYS A 27 9.89 -20.99 -9.64
C LYS A 27 11.24 -21.72 -9.67
N LYS A 28 12.19 -21.29 -8.84
CA LYS A 28 13.52 -21.92 -8.75
C LYS A 28 13.43 -23.38 -8.31
N PHE A 29 12.52 -23.69 -7.40
CA PHE A 29 12.24 -25.05 -6.94
C PHE A 29 11.72 -25.92 -8.09
N HIS A 30 10.75 -25.41 -8.85
CA HIS A 30 10.16 -26.10 -10.00
C HIS A 30 11.22 -26.39 -11.08
N GLU A 31 12.01 -25.39 -11.46
CA GLU A 31 13.10 -25.52 -12.43
C GLU A 31 14.14 -26.57 -11.98
N SER A 32 14.36 -26.72 -10.68
CA SER A 32 15.32 -27.68 -10.12
C SER A 32 14.79 -29.12 -10.01
N ARG A 33 13.50 -29.37 -10.29
CA ARG A 33 12.89 -30.72 -10.16
C ARG A 33 13.53 -31.79 -11.03
N HIS A 34 14.10 -31.40 -12.17
CA HIS A 34 14.79 -32.32 -13.07
C HIS A 34 16.10 -32.84 -12.48
N GLN A 35 16.72 -32.07 -11.57
CA GLN A 35 18.03 -32.40 -10.99
C GLN A 35 17.92 -33.26 -9.73
N PHE A 36 16.79 -33.21 -9.03
CA PHE A 36 16.62 -33.88 -7.74
C PHE A 36 15.25 -34.53 -7.62
N ASP A 37 15.21 -35.86 -7.50
CA ASP A 37 13.96 -36.61 -7.33
C ASP A 37 13.21 -36.24 -6.05
N SER A 38 13.91 -35.84 -4.99
CA SER A 38 13.29 -35.39 -3.73
C SER A 38 12.52 -34.07 -3.85
N LEU A 39 12.64 -33.36 -4.97
CA LEU A 39 11.84 -32.17 -5.28
C LEU A 39 10.56 -32.50 -6.06
N LYS A 40 10.37 -33.74 -6.51
CA LYS A 40 9.19 -34.19 -7.27
C LYS A 40 8.00 -34.47 -6.33
N ILE A 41 7.70 -33.53 -5.44
CA ILE A 41 6.60 -33.57 -4.48
C ILE A 41 5.50 -32.57 -4.86
N PRO A 42 4.23 -32.79 -4.50
CA PRO A 42 3.20 -31.77 -4.59
C PRO A 42 3.54 -30.56 -3.72
N ILE A 43 3.29 -29.36 -4.23
CA ILE A 43 3.52 -28.10 -3.52
C ILE A 43 2.31 -27.20 -3.70
N ILE A 44 1.84 -26.63 -2.60
CA ILE A 44 0.76 -25.65 -2.56
C ILE A 44 1.32 -24.36 -1.98
N MET A 45 0.99 -23.23 -2.61
CA MET A 45 1.28 -21.91 -2.07
C MET A 45 0.00 -21.27 -1.54
N VAL A 46 0.06 -20.74 -0.33
CA VAL A 46 -0.96 -19.85 0.23
C VAL A 46 -0.40 -18.42 0.15
N PRO A 47 -0.94 -17.57 -0.74
CA PRO A 47 -0.48 -16.19 -0.88
C PRO A 47 -0.71 -15.39 0.40
N ALA A 48 0.35 -14.89 1.01
CA ALA A 48 0.30 -14.04 2.21
C ALA A 48 1.20 -12.80 2.02
N SER A 49 0.58 -11.64 1.88
CA SER A 49 1.24 -10.35 1.68
C SER A 49 0.29 -9.21 1.99
N ILE A 50 0.76 -8.23 2.76
CA ILE A 50 0.02 -7.00 3.05
C ILE A 50 -0.26 -6.18 1.78
N SER A 51 0.66 -6.20 0.81
CA SER A 51 0.60 -5.35 -0.39
C SER A 51 -0.29 -5.93 -1.50
N ASN A 52 -0.80 -7.16 -1.33
CA ASN A 52 -1.50 -7.91 -2.37
C ASN A 52 -0.75 -7.96 -3.72
N ASN A 53 0.57 -8.06 -3.67
CA ASN A 53 1.47 -7.98 -4.83
C ASN A 53 1.91 -9.36 -5.36
N ILE A 54 1.08 -10.38 -5.15
CA ILE A 54 1.38 -11.76 -5.53
C ILE A 54 0.70 -12.05 -6.87
N ALA A 55 1.47 -12.52 -7.85
CA ALA A 55 0.93 -12.91 -9.14
C ALA A 55 -0.03 -14.10 -9.01
N CYS A 56 -0.96 -14.23 -9.96
CA CYS A 56 -1.91 -15.35 -10.07
C CYS A 56 -2.98 -15.42 -8.97
N THR A 57 -3.07 -14.44 -8.08
CA THR A 57 -4.18 -14.29 -7.14
C THR A 57 -4.68 -12.85 -7.14
N SER A 58 -5.98 -12.67 -6.94
CA SER A 58 -6.58 -11.35 -6.69
C SER A 58 -6.54 -10.96 -5.21
N PHE A 59 -6.22 -11.91 -4.33
CA PHE A 59 -6.24 -11.72 -2.88
C PHE A 59 -5.09 -12.45 -2.20
N ALA A 60 -4.43 -11.75 -1.27
CA ALA A 60 -3.39 -12.28 -0.42
C ALA A 60 -3.78 -12.12 1.04
N LEU A 61 -3.48 -13.13 1.85
CA LEU A 61 -3.71 -13.11 3.28
C LEU A 61 -2.95 -11.92 3.91
N GLY A 62 -3.66 -11.16 4.75
CA GLY A 62 -3.16 -9.95 5.40
C GLY A 62 -3.47 -8.64 4.67
N ALA A 63 -3.88 -8.68 3.38
CA ALA A 63 -4.21 -7.46 2.64
C ALA A 63 -5.46 -6.75 3.21
N ASP A 64 -6.52 -7.51 3.51
CA ASP A 64 -7.76 -6.97 4.09
C ASP A 64 -7.53 -6.37 5.48
N THR A 65 -6.79 -7.07 6.34
CA THR A 65 -6.43 -6.59 7.67
C THR A 65 -5.64 -5.28 7.60
N THR A 66 -4.69 -5.20 6.65
CA THR A 66 -3.93 -3.97 6.41
C THR A 66 -4.82 -2.82 5.94
N LEU A 67 -5.76 -3.10 5.04
CA LEU A 67 -6.71 -2.11 4.53
C LEU A 67 -7.58 -1.54 5.66
N ASN A 68 -8.08 -2.39 6.56
CA ASN A 68 -8.85 -1.96 7.73
C ASN A 68 -8.04 -1.01 8.63
N VAL A 69 -6.78 -1.34 8.91
CA VAL A 69 -5.88 -0.47 9.70
C VAL A 69 -5.68 0.89 9.03
N ILE A 70 -5.51 0.92 7.70
CA ILE A 70 -5.37 2.18 6.95
C ILE A 70 -6.68 2.99 7.04
N SER A 71 -7.83 2.35 6.88
CA SER A 71 -9.13 3.03 6.98
C SER A 71 -9.39 3.61 8.36
N GLU A 72 -9.13 2.85 9.44
CA GLU A 72 -9.25 3.34 10.81
C GLU A 72 -8.31 4.53 11.08
N CYS A 73 -7.11 4.49 10.51
CA CYS A 73 -6.18 5.62 10.58
C CYS A 73 -6.74 6.86 9.86
N CYS A 74 -7.26 6.70 8.63
CA CYS A 74 -7.88 7.80 7.89
C CYS A 74 -9.08 8.40 8.62
N ASP A 75 -9.92 7.59 9.26
CA ASP A 75 -11.06 8.07 10.05
C ASP A 75 -10.60 8.85 11.29
N SER A 76 -9.55 8.38 11.96
CA SER A 76 -8.92 9.10 13.07
C SER A 76 -8.37 10.46 12.63
N LEU A 77 -7.73 10.53 11.45
CA LEU A 77 -7.24 11.78 10.86
C LEU A 77 -8.39 12.73 10.50
N ARG A 78 -9.50 12.21 9.95
CA ARG A 78 -10.69 12.99 9.64
C ARG A 78 -11.28 13.64 10.90
N LEU A 79 -11.35 12.91 12.01
CA LEU A 79 -11.80 13.46 13.30
C LEU A 79 -10.84 14.54 13.82
N SER A 80 -9.53 14.30 13.72
CA SER A 80 -8.50 15.29 14.07
C SER A 80 -8.63 16.58 13.25
N ALA A 81 -8.87 16.46 11.93
CA ALA A 81 -9.03 17.60 11.05
C ALA A 81 -10.23 18.47 11.43
N ARG A 82 -11.40 17.86 11.67
CA ARG A 82 -12.63 18.55 12.07
C ARG A 82 -12.49 19.34 13.37
N SER A 83 -11.62 18.91 14.28
CA SER A 83 -11.35 19.61 15.53
C SER A 83 -10.45 20.85 15.39
N SER A 84 -9.93 21.12 14.19
CA SER A 84 -8.89 22.13 13.94
C SER A 84 -9.15 22.94 12.65
N ARG A 85 -8.17 23.76 12.22
CA ARG A 85 -8.24 24.50 10.94
C ARG A 85 -8.42 23.53 9.75
N LYS A 86 -8.95 24.05 8.64
CA LYS A 86 -9.03 23.37 7.32
C LYS A 86 -7.68 22.71 6.96
N ARG A 87 -7.69 21.38 6.84
CA ARG A 87 -6.48 20.55 6.66
C ARG A 87 -6.66 19.52 5.57
N ILE A 88 -5.57 19.26 4.86
CA ILE A 88 -5.43 18.14 3.93
C ILE A 88 -4.37 17.20 4.48
N PHE A 89 -4.71 15.92 4.58
CA PHE A 89 -3.75 14.89 4.97
C PHE A 89 -3.25 14.12 3.75
N VAL A 90 -1.93 14.02 3.63
CA VAL A 90 -1.25 13.15 2.67
C VAL A 90 -0.84 11.88 3.40
N VAL A 91 -1.58 10.80 3.19
CA VAL A 91 -1.39 9.53 3.89
C VAL A 91 -0.55 8.58 3.02
N GLU A 92 0.59 8.14 3.54
CA GLU A 92 1.43 7.15 2.88
C GLU A 92 1.06 5.73 3.32
N THR A 93 0.68 4.89 2.36
CA THR A 93 0.44 3.45 2.54
C THR A 93 1.66 2.64 2.10
N PHE A 94 1.80 1.41 2.61
CA PHE A 94 2.67 0.44 1.97
C PHE A 94 2.07 -0.03 0.63
N GLY A 95 2.82 -0.88 -0.08
CA GLY A 95 2.45 -1.34 -1.43
C GLY A 95 3.64 -1.40 -2.36
N LYS A 96 4.69 -0.62 -2.08
CA LYS A 96 5.83 -0.35 -2.95
C LYS A 96 5.30 0.00 -4.34
N LYS A 97 5.71 -0.77 -5.35
CA LYS A 97 5.26 -0.62 -6.73
C LYS A 97 3.82 -1.08 -6.97
N CYS A 98 3.12 -1.67 -6.00
CA CYS A 98 1.74 -2.12 -6.12
C CYS A 98 0.78 -1.11 -5.46
N GLY A 99 -0.01 -0.41 -6.27
CA GLY A 99 -1.01 0.55 -5.81
C GLY A 99 -2.30 -0.05 -5.26
N TYR A 100 -2.35 -1.36 -4.95
CA TYR A 100 -3.58 -1.99 -4.44
C TYR A 100 -4.05 -1.31 -3.15
N LEU A 101 -3.15 -1.20 -2.16
CA LEU A 101 -3.49 -0.58 -0.87
C LEU A 101 -3.89 0.88 -1.02
N SER A 102 -3.12 1.69 -1.77
CA SER A 102 -3.43 3.11 -1.96
C SER A 102 -4.76 3.35 -2.68
N THR A 103 -5.11 2.48 -3.63
CA THR A 103 -6.35 2.61 -4.40
C THR A 103 -7.55 2.16 -3.58
N MET A 104 -7.43 0.99 -2.94
CA MET A 104 -8.52 0.46 -2.12
C MET A 104 -8.79 1.33 -0.89
N SER A 105 -7.73 1.84 -0.25
CA SER A 105 -7.89 2.75 0.89
C SER A 105 -8.47 4.09 0.49
N ALA A 106 -8.18 4.58 -0.73
CA ALA A 106 -8.80 5.80 -1.22
C ALA A 106 -10.31 5.64 -1.39
N ILE A 107 -10.75 4.48 -1.87
CA ILE A 107 -12.17 4.15 -2.01
C ILE A 107 -12.81 3.99 -0.62
N SER A 108 -12.23 3.19 0.27
CA SER A 108 -12.82 2.91 1.58
C SER A 108 -12.84 4.14 2.50
N SER A 109 -11.83 4.99 2.42
CA SER A 109 -11.72 6.21 3.23
C SER A 109 -12.34 7.44 2.56
N ALA A 110 -12.93 7.32 1.37
CA ALA A 110 -13.43 8.44 0.56
C ALA A 110 -12.40 9.57 0.40
N ALA A 111 -11.20 9.21 -0.05
CA ALA A 111 -10.14 10.15 -0.36
C ALA A 111 -10.44 10.95 -1.63
N ASP A 112 -9.96 12.19 -1.69
CA ASP A 112 -10.16 13.06 -2.85
C ASP A 112 -9.34 12.59 -4.07
N ASN A 113 -8.14 12.03 -3.83
CA ASN A 113 -7.32 11.44 -4.87
C ASN A 113 -6.34 10.40 -4.30
N ALA A 114 -5.83 9.54 -5.18
CA ALA A 114 -4.84 8.52 -4.85
C ALA A 114 -3.71 8.46 -5.88
N TYR A 115 -2.46 8.46 -5.40
CA TYR A 115 -1.27 8.29 -6.24
C TYR A 115 -0.60 6.96 -5.99
N SER A 116 -0.22 6.28 -7.07
CA SER A 116 0.45 4.99 -7.03
C SER A 116 1.48 4.90 -8.14
N ARG A 117 2.31 3.85 -8.13
CA ARG A 117 3.32 3.66 -9.20
C ARG A 117 2.69 3.45 -10.58
N GLN A 118 1.46 2.91 -10.63
CA GLN A 118 0.66 2.74 -11.84
C GLN A 118 0.14 4.07 -12.37
N ASN A 119 -0.11 5.04 -11.49
CA ASN A 119 -0.59 6.37 -11.84
C ASN A 119 0.18 7.43 -11.03
N PRO A 120 1.44 7.71 -11.38
CA PRO A 120 2.26 8.69 -10.66
C PRO A 120 1.75 10.11 -10.95
N PRO A 121 1.85 11.04 -9.99
CA PRO A 121 1.47 12.43 -10.20
C PRO A 121 2.43 13.11 -11.17
N THR A 122 1.88 13.96 -12.03
CA THR A 122 2.64 15.03 -12.69
C THR A 122 2.43 16.35 -11.95
N ILE A 123 3.29 17.35 -12.22
CA ILE A 123 3.10 18.72 -11.70
C ILE A 123 1.70 19.25 -12.07
N ALA A 124 1.25 18.98 -13.29
CA ALA A 124 -0.08 19.42 -13.74
C ALA A 124 -1.21 18.77 -12.92
N ASN A 125 -1.09 17.49 -12.57
CA ASN A 125 -2.07 16.82 -11.70
C ASN A 125 -2.07 17.43 -10.28
N LEU A 126 -0.89 17.63 -9.69
CA LEU A 126 -0.77 18.20 -8.35
C LEU A 126 -1.35 19.63 -8.29
N LEU A 127 -1.04 20.47 -9.28
CA LEU A 127 -1.61 21.82 -9.36
C LEU A 127 -3.12 21.80 -9.57
N SER A 128 -3.64 20.85 -10.36
CA SER A 128 -5.07 20.67 -10.54
C SER A 128 -5.75 20.28 -9.23
N ASP A 129 -5.18 19.34 -8.49
CA ASP A 129 -5.70 18.92 -7.18
C ASP A 129 -5.71 20.07 -6.18
N ILE A 130 -4.63 20.85 -6.10
CA ILE A 130 -4.53 22.01 -5.22
C ILE A 130 -5.60 23.06 -5.56
N LYS A 131 -5.82 23.35 -6.84
CA LYS A 131 -6.89 24.26 -7.29
C LYS A 131 -8.26 23.76 -6.86
N ASN A 132 -8.55 22.48 -7.12
CA ASN A 132 -9.80 21.83 -6.71
C ASN A 132 -10.02 21.92 -5.19
N PHE A 133 -8.98 21.67 -4.41
CA PHE A 133 -9.05 21.84 -2.95
C PHE A 133 -9.33 23.28 -2.56
N ARG A 134 -8.61 24.26 -3.12
CA ARG A 134 -8.80 25.68 -2.81
C ARG A 134 -10.22 26.12 -3.07
N GLU A 135 -10.78 25.76 -4.23
CA GLU A 135 -12.17 26.08 -4.58
C GLU A 135 -13.16 25.44 -3.60
N LYS A 136 -13.02 24.14 -3.31
CA LYS A 136 -13.88 23.42 -2.36
C LYS A 136 -13.81 24.01 -0.94
N PHE A 137 -12.61 24.36 -0.47
CA PHE A 137 -12.41 24.99 0.84
C PHE A 137 -12.90 26.44 0.87
N MET A 138 -12.74 27.22 -0.20
CA MET A 138 -13.29 28.59 -0.31
C MET A 138 -14.81 28.59 -0.21
N MET A 139 -15.46 27.64 -0.90
CA MET A 139 -16.91 27.53 -0.93
C MET A 139 -17.50 26.82 0.30
N ASN A 140 -16.66 26.41 1.27
CA ASN A 140 -17.06 25.65 2.46
C ASN A 140 -17.78 24.31 2.13
N TYR A 141 -17.49 23.71 0.96
CA TYR A 141 -17.99 22.36 0.63
C TYR A 141 -17.15 21.25 1.24
N LEU A 142 -15.92 21.57 1.69
CA LEU A 142 -14.97 20.63 2.23
C LEU A 142 -14.33 21.21 3.50
N ASP A 143 -14.34 20.42 4.57
CA ASP A 143 -13.68 20.75 5.85
C ASP A 143 -12.39 19.95 6.08
N PHE A 144 -12.20 18.89 5.30
CA PHE A 144 -11.09 17.95 5.38
C PHE A 144 -10.78 17.41 3.99
N GLY A 145 -9.51 17.45 3.59
CA GLY A 145 -9.04 16.79 2.38
C GLY A 145 -8.20 15.56 2.72
N LEU A 146 -8.27 14.55 1.87
CA LEU A 146 -7.46 13.34 2.02
C LEU A 146 -6.84 12.97 0.68
N LEU A 147 -5.51 12.86 0.66
CA LEU A 147 -4.72 12.34 -0.44
C LEU A 147 -4.02 11.09 0.03
N ILE A 148 -4.15 10.00 -0.71
CA ILE A 148 -3.48 8.75 -0.37
C ILE A 148 -2.38 8.48 -1.38
N VAL A 149 -1.20 8.10 -0.91
CA VAL A 149 -0.07 7.78 -1.77
C VAL A 149 0.54 6.43 -1.38
N SER A 150 0.85 5.57 -2.35
CA SER A 150 1.64 4.37 -2.08
C SER A 150 3.09 4.74 -1.85
N ASN A 151 3.80 4.12 -0.92
CA ASN A 151 5.26 4.25 -0.87
C ASN A 151 5.87 3.82 -2.21
N GLU A 152 6.92 4.51 -2.67
CA GLU A 152 7.48 4.35 -4.03
C GLU A 152 6.49 4.66 -5.18
N PHE A 153 5.49 5.53 -4.99
CA PHE A 153 4.60 5.98 -6.07
C PHE A 153 5.32 6.74 -7.19
N SER A 154 6.42 7.43 -6.88
CA SER A 154 7.27 8.15 -7.84
C SER A 154 8.74 8.05 -7.42
N GLU A 155 9.65 8.19 -8.40
CA GLU A 155 11.09 8.30 -8.15
C GLU A 155 11.50 9.73 -7.77
N SER A 156 10.71 10.72 -8.20
CA SER A 156 11.01 12.15 -8.02
C SER A 156 10.19 12.78 -6.90
N TYR A 157 8.91 12.42 -6.79
CA TYR A 157 8.01 13.00 -5.79
C TYR A 157 7.95 12.14 -4.54
N LYS A 158 8.02 12.80 -3.38
CA LYS A 158 7.81 12.19 -2.06
C LYS A 158 6.63 12.85 -1.36
N VAL A 159 6.16 12.21 -0.29
CA VAL A 159 5.09 12.73 0.59
C VAL A 159 5.42 14.15 1.05
N ASP A 160 6.65 14.37 1.51
CA ASP A 160 7.13 15.67 1.99
C ASP A 160 7.02 16.75 0.89
N THR A 161 7.40 16.41 -0.34
CA THR A 161 7.34 17.32 -1.49
C THR A 161 5.89 17.73 -1.79
N ILE A 162 4.97 16.77 -1.81
CA ILE A 162 3.54 17.06 -2.01
C ILE A 162 3.01 17.92 -0.86
N THR A 163 3.40 17.61 0.37
CA THR A 163 2.97 18.34 1.58
C THR A 163 3.48 19.77 1.60
N GLN A 164 4.73 20.01 1.20
CA GLN A 164 5.29 21.36 1.06
C GLN A 164 4.54 22.15 -0.01
N LEU A 165 4.34 21.55 -1.19
CA LEU A 165 3.60 22.20 -2.28
C LEU A 165 2.16 22.58 -1.87
N LEU A 166 1.46 21.69 -1.16
CA LEU A 166 0.12 21.97 -0.62
C LEU A 166 0.13 23.16 0.36
N ASN A 167 1.17 23.30 1.18
CA ASN A 167 1.27 24.40 2.14
C ASN A 167 1.61 25.73 1.47
N GLU A 168 2.49 25.73 0.45
CA GLU A 168 2.88 26.92 -0.29
C GLU A 168 1.74 27.45 -1.17
N GLU A 169 1.13 26.57 -1.96
CA GLU A 169 0.10 26.96 -2.94
C GLU A 169 -1.31 26.98 -2.35
N GLY A 170 -1.54 26.33 -1.20
CA GLY A 170 -2.85 26.23 -0.54
C GLY A 170 -3.20 27.41 0.37
N ALA A 171 -2.22 28.24 0.76
CA ALA A 171 -2.46 29.36 1.65
C ALA A 171 -3.37 30.43 1.03
N PRO A 172 -4.21 31.13 1.83
CA PRO A 172 -4.49 30.95 3.26
C PRO A 172 -5.61 29.93 3.56
N TYR A 173 -6.05 29.14 2.58
CA TYR A 173 -7.31 28.40 2.65
C TYR A 173 -7.23 27.09 3.44
N PHE A 174 -6.10 26.39 3.36
CA PHE A 174 -5.85 25.14 4.09
C PHE A 174 -4.37 24.95 4.39
N THR A 175 -4.06 23.93 5.18
CA THR A 175 -2.69 23.46 5.43
C THR A 175 -2.56 21.98 5.13
N GLY A 176 -1.43 21.57 4.55
CA GLY A 176 -1.08 20.18 4.29
C GLY A 176 -0.34 19.54 5.48
N ARG A 177 -0.67 18.29 5.80
CA ARG A 177 0.04 17.44 6.77
C ARG A 177 0.29 16.07 6.20
N ASP A 178 1.47 15.55 6.41
CA ASP A 178 1.82 14.17 6.08
C ASP A 178 1.41 13.21 7.21
N CYS A 179 1.09 11.99 6.85
CA CYS A 179 0.91 10.89 7.79
C CYS A 179 1.48 9.60 7.18
N VAL A 180 2.64 9.18 7.69
CA VAL A 180 3.25 7.91 7.30
C VAL A 180 2.83 6.84 8.30
N ILE A 181 1.95 5.93 7.89
CA ILE A 181 1.43 4.88 8.78
C ILE A 181 2.55 3.89 9.17
N GLY A 182 3.48 3.64 8.23
CA GLY A 182 4.63 2.78 8.46
C GLY A 182 4.25 1.35 8.88
N HIS A 183 5.06 0.76 9.77
CA HIS A 183 4.95 -0.65 10.19
C HIS A 183 3.68 -1.01 10.97
N ILE A 184 2.88 -0.04 11.39
CA ILE A 184 1.57 -0.31 12.05
C ILE A 184 0.67 -1.13 11.11
N GLN A 185 0.84 -0.99 9.79
CA GLN A 185 0.16 -1.78 8.76
C GLN A 185 0.43 -3.30 8.86
N GLN A 186 1.48 -3.74 9.55
CA GLN A 186 1.88 -5.15 9.65
C GLN A 186 1.37 -5.85 10.93
N VAL A 187 0.72 -5.11 11.83
CA VAL A 187 0.54 -5.51 13.24
C VAL A 187 -0.27 -6.80 13.46
N PHE A 188 -1.02 -7.30 12.48
CA PHE A 188 -1.89 -8.47 12.66
C PHE A 188 -1.47 -9.75 11.91
N LEU A 189 -0.33 -9.79 11.21
CA LEU A 189 0.15 -11.05 10.60
C LEU A 189 0.81 -12.01 11.60
N LEU A 190 0.99 -11.61 12.86
CA LEU A 190 1.75 -12.34 13.89
C LEU A 190 0.96 -12.71 15.15
N GLN A 191 -0.36 -12.49 15.18
CA GLN A 191 -1.25 -13.00 16.24
C GLN A 191 -2.04 -14.20 15.72
#